data_AF-A0A0G0A8W8-F1
#
_entry.id   AF-A0A0G0A8W8-F1
#
_cell.length_a   1.000
_cell.length_b   1.000
_cell.length_c   1.000
_cell.angle_alpha   90.00
_cell.angle_beta   90.00
_cell.angle_gamma   90.00
#
_symmetry.space_group_name_H-M   'P 1'
#
loop_
_entity.id
_entity.type
_entity.pdbx_description
1 polymer ?
#
loop_
_entity_poly.entity_id
_entity_poly.type
_entity_poly.pdbx_seq_one_letter_code
_entity_poly.pdbx_strand_id
1 'polypeptide(L)'
;MGIILDKMKNNPKQNNSLIILLSVLLLISCIIAGIFAYQVQNLTKEIKKLKTEQLLTQTPAPTLDLTANWKTYTNEDLSFKYPSDWLRSGDVISPDMPGSPHNNLYPYGLFLNVFDKNATLKTNAYTYSGCMKETSTQTVNGVFIKRFIEINTGQCKDRDQKQRIIWIVPSASSYGPSVAVFYQVDDSEQVEQIVTQILSTFKFLDNEITSIITSDELNNGWYWGFKDQKKLNTPSDWVYQEVGRSSCWHKVGVLCQ
;
A
#
# COMPACT_ATOMS: atom_id res chain seq x y z
N MET A 1 88.77 -15.28 -2.26
CA MET A 1 88.15 -14.68 -1.06
C MET A 1 86.66 -14.97 -1.15
N GLY A 2 86.20 -16.07 -0.56
CA GLY A 2 84.82 -16.55 -0.70
C GLY A 2 83.98 -16.12 0.51
N ILE A 3 82.88 -15.41 0.26
CA ILE A 3 81.92 -15.02 1.28
C ILE A 3 80.83 -16.10 1.32
N ILE A 4 80.79 -16.86 2.42
CA ILE A 4 79.72 -17.82 2.72
C ILE A 4 78.49 -17.02 3.14
N LEU A 5 77.42 -17.10 2.37
CA LEU A 5 76.14 -16.45 2.64
C LEU A 5 75.20 -17.48 3.27
N ASP A 6 75.19 -17.53 4.60
CA ASP A 6 74.31 -18.41 5.37
C ASP A 6 72.85 -17.96 5.23
N LYS A 7 72.03 -18.78 4.57
CA LYS A 7 70.57 -18.59 4.51
C LYS A 7 69.96 -18.99 5.86
N MET A 8 69.65 -18.00 6.71
CA MET A 8 68.81 -18.23 7.89
C MET A 8 67.38 -18.59 7.48
N LYS A 9 67.03 -19.87 7.65
CA LYS A 9 65.69 -20.42 7.43
C LYS A 9 64.82 -20.10 8.65
N ASN A 10 64.12 -18.98 8.60
CA ASN A 10 63.10 -18.64 9.59
C ASN A 10 61.84 -19.50 9.35
N ASN A 11 61.61 -20.50 10.19
CA ASN A 11 60.34 -21.21 10.21
C ASN A 11 59.28 -20.30 10.87
N PRO A 12 58.19 -19.96 10.18
CA PRO A 12 57.14 -19.12 10.75
C PRO A 12 56.49 -19.85 11.92
N LYS A 13 56.55 -19.24 13.11
CA LYS A 13 55.86 -19.73 14.30
C LYS A 13 54.36 -19.58 14.06
N GLN A 14 53.66 -20.70 13.89
CA GLN A 14 52.24 -20.73 13.58
C GLN A 14 51.46 -20.20 14.80
N ASN A 15 50.89 -18.99 14.68
CA ASN A 15 50.22 -18.30 15.78
C ASN A 15 48.79 -18.84 15.98
N ASN A 16 48.68 -20.02 16.62
CA ASN A 16 47.40 -20.65 16.96
C ASN A 16 46.51 -19.77 17.86
N SER A 17 47.09 -18.79 18.57
CA SER A 17 46.37 -17.84 19.41
C SER A 17 45.32 -17.03 18.63
N LEU A 18 45.64 -16.60 17.41
CA LEU A 18 44.72 -15.80 16.59
C LEU A 18 43.49 -16.61 16.17
N ILE A 19 43.69 -17.89 15.82
CA ILE A 19 42.61 -18.79 15.41
C ILE A 19 41.66 -19.05 16.59
N ILE A 20 42.21 -19.26 17.78
CA ILE A 20 41.42 -19.46 19.01
C ILE A 20 40.59 -18.20 19.31
N LEU A 21 41.20 -17.01 19.24
CA LEU A 21 40.50 -15.75 19.47
C LEU A 21 39.33 -15.54 18.49
N LEU A 22 39.56 -15.79 17.19
CA LEU A 22 38.52 -15.67 16.17
C LEU A 22 37.38 -16.68 16.38
N SER A 23 37.71 -17.91 16.80
CA SER A 23 36.71 -18.93 17.11
C SER A 23 35.82 -18.54 18.29
N VAL A 24 36.43 -17.97 19.35
CA VAL A 24 35.67 -17.48 20.52
C VAL A 24 34.79 -16.29 20.16
N LEU A 25 35.29 -15.33 19.37
CA LEU A 25 34.51 -14.17 18.92
C LEU A 25 33.31 -14.58 18.07
N LEU A 26 33.49 -15.57 17.18
CA LEU A 26 32.39 -16.10 16.37
C LEU A 26 31.31 -16.73 17.23
N LEU A 27 31.70 -17.50 18.25
CA LEU A 27 30.77 -18.18 19.15
C LEU A 27 29.96 -17.17 19.99
N ILE A 28 30.60 -16.13 20.51
CA ILE A 28 29.93 -15.03 21.22
C ILE A 28 28.93 -14.31 20.30
N SER A 29 29.31 -14.04 19.05
CA SER A 29 28.43 -13.42 18.06
C SER A 29 27.16 -14.24 17.81
N CYS A 30 27.29 -15.57 17.68
CA CYS A 30 26.14 -16.46 17.51
C CYS A 30 25.20 -16.46 18.73
N ILE A 31 25.75 -16.43 19.95
CA ILE A 31 24.95 -16.37 21.18
C ILE A 31 24.15 -15.06 21.22
N ILE A 32 24.79 -13.93 20.93
CA ILE A 32 24.13 -12.61 20.93
C ILE A 32 22.99 -12.58 19.89
N ALA A 33 23.25 -13.05 18.67
CA ALA A 33 22.24 -13.11 17.62
C ALA A 33 21.04 -14.00 18.02
N GLY A 34 21.29 -15.13 18.69
CA GLY A 34 20.24 -16.01 19.21
C GLY A 34 19.35 -15.33 20.26
N ILE A 35 19.95 -14.58 21.19
CA ILE A 35 19.21 -13.82 22.21
C ILE A 35 18.34 -12.74 21.57
N PHE A 36 18.88 -11.97 20.63
CA PHE A 36 18.12 -10.94 19.91
C PHE A 36 16.94 -11.53 19.13
N ALA A 37 17.15 -12.64 18.41
CA ALA A 37 16.08 -13.32 17.68
C ALA A 37 14.97 -13.80 18.63
N TYR A 38 15.33 -14.35 19.80
CA TYR A 38 14.37 -14.79 20.81
C TYR A 38 13.55 -13.62 21.39
N GLN A 39 14.20 -12.49 21.73
CA GLN A 39 13.50 -11.31 22.24
C GLN A 39 12.49 -10.75 21.22
N VAL A 40 12.89 -10.62 19.95
CA VAL A 40 12.00 -10.13 18.88
C VAL A 40 10.76 -11.02 18.70
N GLN A 41 10.91 -12.34 18.82
CA GLN A 41 9.77 -13.27 18.73
C GLN A 41 8.79 -13.11 19.89
N ASN A 42 9.27 -12.92 21.13
CA ASN A 42 8.40 -12.72 22.28
C ASN A 42 7.64 -11.39 22.22
N LEU A 43 8.30 -10.29 21.86
CA LEU A 43 7.61 -8.99 21.66
C LEU A 43 6.53 -9.09 20.58
N THR A 44 6.83 -9.78 19.47
CA THR A 44 5.84 -9.98 18.39
C THR A 44 4.61 -10.75 18.86
N LYS A 45 4.76 -11.72 19.76
CA LYS A 45 3.65 -12.47 20.34
C LYS A 45 2.79 -11.60 21.26
N GLU A 46 3.42 -10.77 22.11
CA GLU A 46 2.70 -9.87 23.01
C GLU A 46 1.91 -8.80 22.24
N ILE A 47 2.51 -8.19 21.21
CA ILE A 47 1.83 -7.22 20.34
C ILE A 47 0.61 -7.87 19.66
N LYS A 48 0.73 -9.10 19.16
CA LYS A 48 -0.39 -9.83 18.57
C LYS A 48 -1.49 -10.12 19.59
N LYS A 49 -1.13 -10.49 20.82
CA LYS A 49 -2.08 -10.76 21.90
C LYS A 49 -2.85 -9.48 22.28
N LEU A 50 -2.15 -8.37 22.50
CA LEU A 50 -2.78 -7.07 22.84
C LEU A 50 -3.74 -6.62 21.74
N LYS A 51 -3.35 -6.75 20.46
CA LYS A 51 -4.22 -6.42 19.32
C LYS A 51 -5.49 -7.29 19.28
N THR A 52 -5.43 -8.53 19.78
CA THR A 52 -6.56 -9.47 19.80
C THR A 52 -7.49 -9.23 20.99
N GLU A 53 -6.94 -8.96 22.19
CA GLU A 53 -7.74 -8.66 23.39
C GLU A 53 -8.51 -7.33 23.29
N GLN A 54 -7.92 -6.34 22.60
CA GLN A 54 -8.59 -5.06 22.34
C GLN A 54 -9.85 -5.21 21.46
N LEU A 55 -9.98 -6.32 20.72
CA LEU A 55 -11.13 -6.63 19.87
C LEU A 55 -12.30 -7.31 20.61
N LEU A 56 -12.06 -7.96 21.76
CA LEU A 56 -13.04 -8.86 22.38
C LEU A 56 -13.83 -8.25 23.55
N THR A 57 -13.53 -7.00 23.96
CA THR A 57 -14.05 -6.43 25.22
C THR A 57 -14.91 -5.18 25.04
N GLN A 58 -15.29 -4.82 23.81
CA GLN A 58 -16.18 -3.68 23.60
C GLN A 58 -17.62 -4.17 23.50
N THR A 59 -18.36 -4.09 24.60
CA THR A 59 -19.81 -3.87 24.53
C THR A 59 -20.01 -2.69 23.59
N PRO A 60 -20.84 -2.79 22.53
CA PRO A 60 -21.04 -1.70 21.59
C PRO A 60 -21.74 -0.56 22.33
N ALA A 61 -20.96 0.32 22.94
CA ALA A 61 -21.40 1.68 23.16
C ALA A 61 -21.78 2.22 21.78
N PRO A 62 -22.85 3.02 21.65
CA PRO A 62 -23.17 3.67 20.38
C PRO A 62 -21.92 4.41 19.92
N THR A 63 -21.23 3.85 18.94
CA THR A 63 -20.04 4.45 18.35
C THR A 63 -20.51 5.76 17.77
N LEU A 64 -20.08 6.87 18.38
CA LEU A 64 -20.37 8.19 17.86
C LEU A 64 -19.93 8.20 16.39
N ASP A 65 -20.88 8.34 15.48
CA ASP A 65 -20.57 8.46 14.06
C ASP A 65 -19.86 9.81 13.84
N LEU A 66 -18.52 9.77 13.85
CA LEU A 66 -17.67 10.93 13.63
C LEU A 66 -17.92 11.59 12.25
N THR A 67 -18.61 10.88 11.35
CA THR A 67 -18.98 11.35 10.01
C THR A 67 -20.45 11.78 9.90
N ALA A 68 -21.16 11.90 11.03
CA ALA A 68 -22.57 12.28 11.02
C ALA A 68 -22.81 13.65 10.36
N ASN A 69 -21.92 14.61 10.62
CA ASN A 69 -21.99 15.97 10.09
C ASN A 69 -21.21 16.17 8.80
N TRP A 70 -20.76 15.10 8.12
CA TRP A 70 -19.96 15.21 6.89
C TRP A 70 -20.84 15.42 5.65
N LYS A 71 -20.29 16.10 4.63
CA LYS A 71 -20.91 16.20 3.31
C LYS A 71 -20.73 14.89 2.55
N THR A 72 -21.66 14.60 1.65
CA THR A 72 -21.57 13.41 0.77
C THR A 72 -21.16 13.85 -0.62
N TYR A 73 -20.10 13.25 -1.15
CA TYR A 73 -19.78 13.26 -2.57
C TYR A 73 -20.39 12.02 -3.23
N THR A 74 -20.99 12.21 -4.39
CA THR A 74 -21.54 11.14 -5.23
C THR A 74 -21.40 11.55 -6.69
N ASN A 75 -20.89 10.65 -7.52
CA ASN A 75 -20.95 10.73 -8.98
C ASN A 75 -21.48 9.38 -9.52
N GLU A 76 -21.34 9.10 -10.82
CA GLU A 76 -21.79 7.82 -11.40
C GLU A 76 -20.96 6.63 -10.91
N ASP A 77 -19.67 6.84 -10.63
CA ASP A 77 -18.72 5.76 -10.37
C ASP A 77 -18.53 5.46 -8.87
N LEU A 78 -18.69 6.45 -7.98
CA LEU A 78 -18.36 6.35 -6.55
C LEU A 78 -19.14 7.33 -5.67
N SER A 79 -19.19 7.02 -4.37
CA SER A 79 -19.73 7.87 -3.32
C SER A 79 -18.94 7.72 -2.02
N PHE A 80 -18.72 8.82 -1.32
CA PHE A 80 -18.05 8.85 -0.02
C PHE A 80 -18.43 10.11 0.75
N LYS A 81 -18.19 10.15 2.06
CA LYS A 81 -18.34 11.37 2.86
C LYS A 81 -16.99 12.08 3.04
N TYR A 82 -17.04 13.41 3.21
CA TYR A 82 -15.88 14.26 3.49
C TYR A 82 -16.25 15.39 4.49
N PRO A 83 -15.27 16.02 5.19
CA PRO A 83 -15.57 17.03 6.20
C PRO A 83 -16.38 18.22 5.68
N SER A 84 -17.33 18.71 6.48
CA SER A 84 -18.29 19.75 6.02
C SER A 84 -17.72 21.14 5.86
N ASP A 85 -16.63 21.44 6.54
CA ASP A 85 -15.85 22.66 6.42
C ASP A 85 -15.01 22.70 5.14
N TRP A 86 -14.93 21.58 4.39
CA TRP A 86 -14.20 21.55 3.14
C TRP A 86 -15.02 22.15 2.00
N LEU A 87 -14.29 22.84 1.12
CA LEU A 87 -14.78 23.44 -0.10
C LEU A 87 -14.64 22.46 -1.26
N ARG A 88 -15.58 22.51 -2.20
CA ARG A 88 -15.55 21.72 -3.43
C ARG A 88 -15.51 22.67 -4.64
N SER A 89 -14.55 22.44 -5.53
CA SER A 89 -14.42 23.13 -6.81
C SER A 89 -14.22 22.09 -7.92
N GLY A 90 -15.30 21.77 -8.64
CA GLY A 90 -15.32 20.66 -9.59
C GLY A 90 -15.07 19.31 -8.91
N ASP A 91 -13.99 18.64 -9.31
CA ASP A 91 -13.55 17.34 -8.79
C ASP A 91 -12.50 17.45 -7.67
N VAL A 92 -12.19 18.68 -7.26
CA VAL A 92 -11.25 18.95 -6.16
C VAL A 92 -12.02 19.28 -4.89
N ILE A 93 -11.65 18.64 -3.78
CA ILE A 93 -12.21 18.87 -2.45
C ILE A 93 -11.05 19.20 -1.50
N SER A 94 -11.10 20.33 -0.80
CA SER A 94 -10.02 20.78 0.08
C SER A 94 -10.54 21.49 1.33
N PRO A 95 -9.78 21.53 2.44
CA PRO A 95 -10.10 22.38 3.58
C PRO A 95 -10.28 23.84 3.16
N ASP A 96 -11.17 24.56 3.84
CA ASP A 96 -11.24 26.01 3.72
C ASP A 96 -9.98 26.63 4.36
N MET A 97 -9.12 27.24 3.54
CA MET A 97 -7.92 27.93 4.01
C MET A 97 -8.14 29.44 3.98
N PRO A 98 -8.38 30.10 5.12
CA PRO A 98 -8.60 31.54 5.14
C PRO A 98 -7.35 32.26 4.62
N GLY A 99 -7.51 33.00 3.52
CA GLY A 99 -6.45 33.81 2.93
C GLY A 99 -5.64 33.15 1.81
N SER A 100 -6.01 31.97 1.32
CA SER A 100 -5.40 31.41 0.11
C SER A 100 -6.00 32.09 -1.13
N PRO A 101 -5.23 32.86 -1.93
CA PRO A 101 -5.72 33.38 -3.19
C PRO A 101 -6.04 32.20 -4.11
N HIS A 102 -7.32 32.02 -4.43
CA HIS A 102 -7.89 30.92 -5.24
C HIS A 102 -7.24 30.72 -6.63
N ASN A 103 -6.29 31.56 -7.00
CA ASN A 103 -5.69 31.70 -8.32
C ASN A 103 -4.26 31.15 -8.43
N ASN A 104 -3.63 30.68 -7.35
CA ASN A 104 -2.41 29.86 -7.43
C ASN A 104 -2.75 28.39 -7.13
N LEU A 105 -3.05 27.64 -8.20
CA LEU A 105 -3.28 26.20 -8.17
C LEU A 105 -2.05 25.47 -7.60
N TYR A 106 -2.13 25.12 -6.31
CA TYR A 106 -1.42 24.05 -5.56
C TYR A 106 0.11 24.01 -5.64
N PRO A 107 0.81 23.97 -4.48
CA PRO A 107 1.52 22.71 -4.22
C PRO A 107 1.51 22.13 -2.79
N TYR A 108 1.02 22.81 -1.74
CA TYR A 108 1.48 22.47 -0.37
C TYR A 108 0.39 22.10 0.66
N GLY A 109 -0.80 21.66 0.26
CA GLY A 109 -1.88 21.34 1.21
C GLY A 109 -2.51 19.97 1.03
N LEU A 110 -3.33 19.59 2.02
CA LEU A 110 -4.24 18.45 1.95
C LEU A 110 -5.40 18.72 0.99
N PHE A 111 -5.59 17.87 -0.02
CA PHE A 111 -6.78 17.91 -0.89
C PHE A 111 -7.08 16.53 -1.49
N LEU A 112 -8.34 16.33 -1.87
CA LEU A 112 -8.81 15.17 -2.63
C LEU A 112 -9.03 15.58 -4.08
N ASN A 113 -8.58 14.75 -5.01
CA ASN A 113 -9.06 14.74 -6.39
C ASN A 113 -9.88 13.49 -6.64
N VAL A 114 -11.03 13.65 -7.27
CA VAL A 114 -11.84 12.55 -7.77
C VAL A 114 -11.53 12.32 -9.24
N PHE A 115 -11.28 11.07 -9.62
CA PHE A 115 -11.06 10.67 -11.01
C PHE A 115 -12.15 9.70 -11.45
N ASP A 116 -12.75 9.96 -12.61
CA ASP A 116 -13.70 9.04 -13.25
C ASP A 116 -13.01 7.78 -13.80
N LYS A 117 -13.81 6.78 -14.19
CA LYS A 117 -13.28 5.53 -14.78
C LYS A 117 -12.53 5.68 -16.10
N ASN A 118 -12.84 6.74 -16.85
CA ASN A 118 -12.24 7.03 -18.15
C ASN A 118 -10.99 7.91 -18.04
N ALA A 119 -10.66 8.38 -16.84
CA ALA A 119 -9.48 9.18 -16.56
C ALA A 119 -8.24 8.35 -16.91
N THR A 120 -7.77 8.47 -18.14
CA THR A 120 -6.58 7.77 -18.57
C THR A 120 -5.41 8.30 -17.75
N LEU A 121 -4.73 7.40 -17.04
CA LEU A 121 -3.43 7.67 -16.42
C LEU A 121 -2.48 8.42 -17.36
N LYS A 122 -2.59 8.15 -18.67
CA LYS A 122 -1.76 8.77 -19.69
C LYS A 122 -1.88 10.29 -19.79
N THR A 123 -3.01 10.89 -19.43
CA THR A 123 -3.19 12.35 -19.52
C THR A 123 -3.11 13.06 -18.18
N ASN A 124 -3.44 12.38 -17.07
CA ASN A 124 -3.57 13.03 -15.76
C ASN A 124 -2.54 12.53 -14.72
N ALA A 125 -2.03 11.29 -14.84
CA ALA A 125 -0.92 10.82 -14.01
C ALA A 125 0.46 11.18 -14.60
N TYR A 126 0.57 11.43 -15.91
CA TYR A 126 1.77 12.08 -16.46
C TYR A 126 1.92 13.54 -16.00
N THR A 127 0.83 14.22 -15.62
CA THR A 127 0.85 15.56 -15.04
C THR A 127 1.24 15.54 -13.56
N TYR A 128 1.00 14.44 -12.84
CA TYR A 128 1.69 14.11 -11.59
C TYR A 128 2.94 13.25 -11.84
N SER A 129 3.68 13.67 -12.89
CA SER A 129 5.07 13.43 -13.24
C SER A 129 5.59 11.99 -13.15
N GLY A 130 6.56 11.65 -13.99
CA GLY A 130 7.40 10.46 -13.78
C GLY A 130 8.19 10.46 -12.46
N CYS A 131 7.80 11.29 -11.49
CA CYS A 131 8.41 11.49 -10.19
C CYS A 131 7.66 10.81 -9.05
N MET A 132 6.48 10.24 -9.24
CA MET A 132 5.84 9.48 -8.17
C MET A 132 6.18 7.98 -8.27
N LYS A 133 6.57 7.36 -7.15
CA LYS A 133 6.83 5.92 -7.05
C LYS A 133 5.88 5.28 -6.07
N GLU A 134 5.18 4.23 -6.50
CA GLU A 134 4.38 3.39 -5.60
C GLU A 134 5.27 2.76 -4.54
N THR A 135 4.95 2.95 -3.27
CA THR A 135 5.67 2.38 -2.12
C THR A 135 4.91 1.22 -1.50
N SER A 136 3.58 1.22 -1.58
CA SER A 136 2.77 0.10 -1.12
C SER A 136 1.39 0.07 -1.79
N THR A 137 0.83 -1.14 -1.83
CA THR A 137 -0.58 -1.41 -2.13
C THR A 137 -1.13 -2.29 -1.00
N GLN A 138 -2.27 -1.93 -0.43
CA GLN A 138 -2.98 -2.72 0.59
C GLN A 138 -4.47 -2.78 0.32
N THR A 139 -5.16 -3.82 0.80
CA THR A 139 -6.62 -3.94 0.68
C THR A 139 -7.27 -3.61 2.02
N VAL A 140 -8.25 -2.71 2.02
CA VAL A 140 -9.03 -2.31 3.21
C VAL A 140 -10.51 -2.32 2.82
N ASN A 141 -11.35 -3.08 3.53
CA ASN A 141 -12.80 -3.16 3.25
C ASN A 141 -13.16 -3.45 1.79
N GLY A 142 -12.35 -4.27 1.09
CA GLY A 142 -12.58 -4.62 -0.31
C GLY A 142 -12.16 -3.55 -1.33
N VAL A 143 -11.60 -2.42 -0.90
CA VAL A 143 -10.96 -1.43 -1.78
C VAL A 143 -9.45 -1.48 -1.68
N PHE A 144 -8.75 -1.05 -2.72
CA PHE A 144 -7.30 -1.02 -2.78
C PHE A 144 -6.77 0.38 -2.47
N ILE A 145 -5.83 0.46 -1.55
CA ILE A 145 -5.16 1.69 -1.13
C ILE A 145 -3.72 1.63 -1.64
N LYS A 146 -3.39 2.49 -2.61
CA LYS A 146 -2.04 2.64 -3.14
C LYS A 146 -1.38 3.88 -2.55
N ARG A 147 -0.11 3.79 -2.20
CA ARG A 147 0.65 4.91 -1.63
C ARG A 147 1.82 5.25 -2.51
N PHE A 148 2.06 6.53 -2.69
CA PHE A 148 3.11 7.05 -3.54
C PHE A 148 3.95 8.08 -2.81
N ILE A 149 5.25 8.08 -3.11
CA ILE A 149 6.20 9.10 -2.68
C ILE A 149 6.83 9.76 -3.91
N GLU A 150 7.22 11.01 -3.78
CA GLU A 150 8.02 11.66 -4.81
C GLU A 150 9.48 11.12 -4.79
N ILE A 151 10.03 10.83 -5.97
CA ILE A 151 11.42 10.43 -6.18
C ILE A 151 12.25 11.64 -6.61
N ASN A 152 13.50 11.66 -6.20
CA ASN A 152 14.44 12.75 -6.48
C ASN A 152 15.58 12.24 -7.38
N THR A 153 15.21 11.74 -8.55
CA THR A 153 16.17 11.20 -9.52
C THR A 153 15.85 11.71 -10.93
N GLY A 154 16.88 11.85 -11.78
CA GLY A 154 16.71 12.26 -13.17
C GLY A 154 16.01 13.62 -13.33
N GLN A 155 14.92 13.65 -14.09
CA GLN A 155 14.12 14.85 -14.35
C GLN A 155 13.28 15.32 -13.14
N CYS A 156 13.28 14.54 -12.06
CA CYS A 156 12.57 14.82 -10.80
C CYS A 156 13.48 15.44 -9.74
N LYS A 157 14.69 15.80 -10.13
CA LYS A 157 15.65 16.46 -9.25
C LYS A 157 15.10 17.83 -8.85
N ASP A 158 15.37 18.23 -7.61
CA ASP A 158 15.00 19.53 -7.02
C ASP A 158 13.50 19.72 -6.68
N ARG A 159 12.72 18.62 -6.71
CA ARG A 159 11.33 18.63 -6.25
C ARG A 159 11.20 18.40 -4.74
N ASP A 160 10.07 18.84 -4.19
CA ASP A 160 9.78 18.71 -2.76
C ASP A 160 9.47 17.26 -2.38
N GLN A 161 10.49 16.56 -1.88
CA GLN A 161 10.42 15.18 -1.41
C GLN A 161 9.40 14.92 -0.29
N LYS A 162 8.71 15.95 0.21
CA LYS A 162 7.67 15.82 1.21
C LYS A 162 6.30 15.44 0.63
N GLN A 163 6.07 15.60 -0.68
CA GLN A 163 4.76 15.29 -1.26
C GLN A 163 4.45 13.78 -1.20
N ARG A 164 3.22 13.46 -0.81
CA ARG A 164 2.68 12.11 -0.70
C ARG A 164 1.33 12.04 -1.40
N ILE A 165 1.00 10.85 -1.92
CA ILE A 165 -0.32 10.60 -2.50
C ILE A 165 -0.85 9.25 -2.03
N ILE A 166 -2.13 9.21 -1.66
CA ILE A 166 -2.88 7.97 -1.39
C ILE A 166 -3.98 7.85 -2.44
N TRP A 167 -4.04 6.73 -3.14
CA TRP A 167 -5.13 6.43 -4.07
C TRP A 167 -6.04 5.37 -3.48
N ILE A 168 -7.34 5.64 -3.52
CA ILE A 168 -8.41 4.68 -3.22
C ILE A 168 -8.97 4.20 -4.56
N VAL A 169 -8.68 2.95 -4.92
CA VAL A 169 -8.95 2.37 -6.23
C VAL A 169 -9.70 1.03 -6.12
N PRO A 170 -10.44 0.63 -7.17
CA PRO A 170 -11.25 -0.59 -7.15
C PRO A 170 -10.44 -1.89 -7.24
N SER A 171 -9.24 -1.85 -7.84
CA SER A 171 -8.38 -3.02 -8.03
C SER A 171 -6.90 -2.65 -7.91
N ALA A 172 -6.02 -3.65 -7.76
CA ALA A 172 -4.58 -3.41 -7.66
C ALA A 172 -3.96 -2.92 -8.98
N SER A 173 -4.60 -3.23 -10.12
CA SER A 173 -4.18 -2.82 -11.46
C SER A 173 -4.87 -1.55 -11.96
N SER A 174 -5.97 -1.16 -11.32
CA SER A 174 -6.73 0.03 -11.69
C SER A 174 -6.21 1.28 -11.01
N TYR A 175 -6.51 2.40 -11.66
CA TYR A 175 -6.31 3.74 -11.16
C TYR A 175 -7.58 4.60 -11.30
N GLY A 176 -8.63 4.10 -11.95
CA GLY A 176 -9.89 4.82 -12.16
C GLY A 176 -11.07 3.84 -12.14
N PRO A 177 -12.25 4.21 -11.63
CA PRO A 177 -12.51 5.45 -10.90
C PRO A 177 -11.74 5.47 -9.57
N SER A 178 -11.39 6.65 -9.05
CA SER A 178 -10.61 6.75 -7.82
C SER A 178 -10.76 8.06 -7.07
N VAL A 179 -10.30 8.05 -5.83
CA VAL A 179 -10.03 9.26 -5.04
C VAL A 179 -8.55 9.28 -4.71
N ALA A 180 -7.85 10.34 -5.10
CA ALA A 180 -6.46 10.56 -4.70
C ALA A 180 -6.39 11.67 -3.65
N VAL A 181 -5.75 11.36 -2.52
CA VAL A 181 -5.48 12.29 -1.43
C VAL A 181 -4.03 12.75 -1.54
N PHE A 182 -3.84 14.05 -1.75
CA PHE A 182 -2.54 14.70 -1.83
C PHE A 182 -2.25 15.39 -0.51
N TYR A 183 -1.02 15.27 -0.02
CA TYR A 183 -0.62 15.83 1.27
C TYR A 183 0.90 15.91 1.40
N GLN A 184 1.37 16.60 2.45
CA GLN A 184 2.78 16.65 2.82
C GLN A 184 3.10 15.63 3.92
N VAL A 185 4.36 15.18 4.00
CA VAL A 185 4.79 14.21 5.02
C VAL A 185 4.48 14.67 6.45
N ASP A 186 4.54 15.98 6.68
CA ASP A 186 4.29 16.61 7.99
C ASP A 186 2.81 16.47 8.41
N ASP A 187 1.88 16.25 7.47
CA ASP A 187 0.45 16.07 7.72
C ASP A 187 0.03 14.59 7.85
N SER A 188 0.99 13.66 7.79
CA SER A 188 0.68 12.23 7.60
C SER A 188 -0.28 11.65 8.63
N GLU A 189 -0.15 11.98 9.91
CA GLU A 189 -1.04 11.45 10.96
C GLU A 189 -2.49 11.90 10.78
N GLN A 190 -2.71 13.20 10.53
CA GLN A 190 -4.04 13.76 10.30
C GLN A 190 -4.67 13.15 9.04
N VAL A 191 -3.87 12.97 7.99
CA VAL A 191 -4.33 12.39 6.72
C VAL A 191 -4.73 10.94 6.88
N GLU A 192 -3.98 10.12 7.62
CA GLU A 192 -4.38 8.73 7.87
C GLU A 192 -5.72 8.63 8.60
N GLN A 193 -6.00 9.54 9.54
CA GLN A 193 -7.29 9.58 10.23
C GLN A 193 -8.42 9.94 9.27
N ILE A 194 -8.23 10.97 8.44
CA ILE A 194 -9.22 11.40 7.44
C ILE A 194 -9.45 10.31 6.39
N VAL A 195 -8.39 9.68 5.89
CA VAL A 195 -8.50 8.56 4.94
C VAL A 195 -9.27 7.40 5.58
N THR A 196 -8.99 7.07 6.83
CA THR A 196 -9.72 6.02 7.55
C THR A 196 -11.21 6.34 7.66
N GLN A 197 -11.57 7.59 7.94
CA GLN A 197 -12.97 8.06 8.00
C GLN A 197 -13.64 8.13 6.62
N ILE A 198 -12.91 8.49 5.56
CA ILE A 198 -13.40 8.39 4.18
C ILE A 198 -13.70 6.93 3.86
N LEU A 199 -12.77 6.01 4.15
CA LEU A 199 -12.92 4.58 3.87
C LEU A 199 -14.06 3.91 4.62
N SER A 200 -14.52 4.44 5.76
CA SER A 200 -15.69 3.91 6.46
C SER A 200 -17.02 4.25 5.76
N THR A 201 -17.01 5.24 4.86
CA THR A 201 -18.20 5.70 4.11
C THR A 201 -18.07 5.50 2.60
N PHE A 202 -16.90 5.07 2.14
CA PHE A 202 -16.55 4.94 0.73
C PHE A 202 -17.27 3.76 0.06
N LYS A 203 -17.80 4.00 -1.13
CA LYS A 203 -18.44 3.00 -2.00
C LYS A 203 -18.13 3.34 -3.45
N PHE A 204 -17.78 2.34 -4.24
CA PHE A 204 -17.89 2.45 -5.70
C PHE A 204 -19.33 2.08 -6.08
N LEU A 205 -19.96 2.87 -6.95
CA LEU A 205 -21.36 2.71 -7.36
C LEU A 205 -21.50 1.84 -8.61
N ASP A 206 -20.57 1.98 -9.55
CA ASP A 206 -20.51 1.18 -10.78
C ASP A 206 -19.85 -0.19 -10.57
N ASN A 207 -19.66 -0.61 -9.33
CA ASN A 207 -18.97 -1.84 -9.02
C ASN A 207 -19.83 -3.07 -9.36
N GLU A 208 -19.57 -3.60 -10.56
CA GLU A 208 -19.41 -5.05 -10.82
C GLU A 208 -18.33 -5.73 -9.94
N ILE A 209 -17.95 -5.13 -8.81
CA ILE A 209 -17.16 -5.68 -7.70
C ILE A 209 -18.17 -5.83 -6.55
N THR A 210 -19.10 -6.76 -6.65
CA THR A 210 -18.93 -8.13 -7.10
C THR A 210 -20.09 -8.44 -8.03
N SER A 211 -19.83 -8.51 -9.33
CA SER A 211 -20.76 -9.23 -10.18
C SER A 211 -20.93 -10.60 -9.54
N ILE A 212 -22.15 -10.89 -9.12
CA ILE A 212 -22.48 -12.22 -8.64
C ILE A 212 -22.21 -13.13 -9.83
N ILE A 213 -21.49 -14.23 -9.61
CA ILE A 213 -21.26 -15.20 -10.68
C ILE A 213 -22.61 -15.56 -11.32
N THR A 214 -22.71 -15.42 -12.64
CA THR A 214 -23.98 -15.68 -13.32
C THR A 214 -24.23 -17.18 -13.38
N SER A 215 -25.50 -17.59 -13.57
CA SER A 215 -25.82 -19.01 -13.75
C SER A 215 -25.08 -19.63 -14.95
N ASP A 216 -24.88 -18.86 -16.03
CA ASP A 216 -24.14 -19.31 -17.20
C ASP A 216 -22.66 -19.52 -16.90
N GLU A 217 -22.02 -18.60 -16.16
CA GLU A 217 -20.62 -18.77 -15.72
C GLU A 217 -20.46 -20.00 -14.81
N LEU A 218 -21.40 -20.19 -13.87
CA LEU A 218 -21.48 -21.39 -13.03
C LEU A 218 -21.59 -22.67 -13.86
N ASN A 219 -22.44 -22.68 -14.89
CA ASN A 219 -22.65 -23.81 -15.79
C ASN A 219 -21.42 -24.07 -16.68
N ASN A 220 -20.76 -23.01 -17.16
CA ASN A 220 -19.55 -23.09 -17.96
C ASN A 220 -18.34 -23.55 -17.12
N GLY A 221 -18.37 -23.31 -15.81
CA GLY A 221 -17.29 -23.64 -14.91
C GLY A 221 -16.10 -22.70 -15.00
N TRP A 222 -16.26 -21.53 -15.64
CA TRP A 222 -15.24 -20.50 -15.73
C TRP A 222 -15.83 -19.11 -16.04
N TYR A 223 -15.06 -18.04 -15.76
CA TYR A 223 -15.31 -16.69 -16.24
C TYR A 223 -14.02 -15.88 -16.36
N TRP A 224 -14.00 -14.88 -17.25
CA TRP A 224 -12.88 -13.96 -17.39
C TRP A 224 -12.78 -12.99 -16.21
N GLY A 225 -11.57 -12.77 -15.73
CA GLY A 225 -11.32 -11.78 -14.69
C GLY A 225 -9.89 -11.82 -14.19
N PHE A 226 -9.44 -10.73 -13.57
CA PHE A 226 -8.14 -10.70 -12.92
C PHE A 226 -8.15 -11.47 -11.59
N LYS A 227 -6.95 -11.77 -11.08
CA LYS A 227 -6.75 -12.49 -9.81
C LYS A 227 -7.40 -11.78 -8.62
N ASP A 228 -7.59 -10.47 -8.69
CA ASP A 228 -8.24 -9.66 -7.67
C ASP A 228 -9.74 -9.40 -7.96
N GLN A 229 -10.27 -9.89 -9.08
CA GLN A 229 -11.67 -9.76 -9.49
C GLN A 229 -12.44 -11.08 -9.32
N LYS A 230 -12.26 -11.77 -8.19
CA LYS A 230 -13.09 -12.95 -7.89
C LYS A 230 -14.54 -12.49 -7.66
N LYS A 231 -15.46 -12.94 -8.50
CA LYS A 231 -16.90 -12.68 -8.40
C LYS A 231 -17.48 -13.20 -7.07
N LEU A 232 -18.56 -12.58 -6.59
CA LEU A 232 -19.25 -13.06 -5.39
C LEU A 232 -19.96 -14.38 -5.71
N ASN A 233 -19.95 -15.30 -4.75
CA ASN A 233 -20.45 -16.67 -4.88
C ASN A 233 -19.69 -17.56 -5.87
N THR A 234 -18.55 -17.13 -6.41
CA THR A 234 -17.64 -18.05 -7.11
C THR A 234 -17.24 -19.18 -6.16
N PRO A 235 -17.45 -20.46 -6.54
CA PRO A 235 -17.13 -21.59 -5.68
C PRO A 235 -15.69 -21.53 -5.14
N SER A 236 -15.51 -22.00 -3.91
CA SER A 236 -14.22 -21.89 -3.20
C SER A 236 -13.12 -22.76 -3.84
N ASP A 237 -13.51 -23.81 -4.56
CA ASP A 237 -12.61 -24.73 -5.27
C ASP A 237 -12.14 -24.18 -6.63
N TRP A 238 -12.66 -23.04 -7.09
CA TRP A 238 -12.21 -22.43 -8.33
C TRP A 238 -10.84 -21.77 -8.16
N VAL A 239 -9.99 -21.97 -9.16
CA VAL A 239 -8.62 -21.46 -9.22
C VAL A 239 -8.50 -20.37 -10.28
N TYR A 240 -7.54 -19.47 -10.09
CA TYR A 240 -7.19 -18.45 -11.09
C TYR A 240 -6.06 -18.98 -11.98
N GLN A 241 -6.21 -18.83 -13.29
CA GLN A 241 -5.19 -19.15 -14.28
C GLN A 241 -4.86 -17.91 -15.12
N GLU A 242 -3.57 -17.59 -15.19
CA GLU A 242 -3.05 -16.49 -15.99
C GLU A 242 -2.73 -16.99 -17.41
N VAL A 243 -3.50 -16.56 -18.41
CA VAL A 243 -3.22 -16.85 -19.84
C VAL A 243 -3.20 -15.56 -20.67
N GLY A 244 -2.40 -14.59 -20.21
CA GLY A 244 -2.13 -13.34 -20.92
C GLY A 244 -3.32 -12.38 -20.89
N ARG A 245 -3.87 -12.03 -22.06
CA ARG A 245 -5.06 -11.14 -22.16
C ARG A 245 -6.36 -11.82 -21.75
N SER A 246 -6.30 -13.11 -21.47
CA SER A 246 -7.43 -14.00 -21.23
C SER A 246 -7.31 -14.64 -19.85
N SER A 247 -6.93 -13.92 -18.79
CA SER A 247 -6.89 -14.54 -17.46
C SER A 247 -8.29 -14.87 -16.96
N CYS A 248 -8.47 -16.05 -16.34
CA CYS A 248 -9.79 -16.53 -15.94
C CYS A 248 -9.79 -17.20 -14.56
N TRP A 249 -10.95 -17.19 -13.92
CA TRP A 249 -11.27 -18.05 -12.79
C TRP A 249 -12.03 -19.26 -13.30
N HIS A 250 -11.68 -20.46 -12.84
CA HIS A 250 -12.32 -21.68 -13.33
C HIS A 250 -12.30 -22.80 -12.29
N LYS A 251 -13.21 -23.76 -12.49
CA LYS A 251 -13.25 -25.02 -11.74
C LYS A 251 -12.01 -25.86 -12.06
N VAL A 252 -11.49 -26.58 -11.07
CA VAL A 252 -10.36 -27.52 -11.27
C VAL A 252 -10.70 -28.53 -12.37
N GLY A 253 -9.83 -28.63 -13.38
CA GLY A 253 -10.00 -29.52 -14.54
C GLY A 253 -10.75 -28.92 -15.73
N VAL A 254 -11.35 -27.73 -15.58
CA VAL A 254 -11.88 -26.93 -16.69
C VAL A 254 -10.78 -26.02 -17.22
N LEU A 255 -10.62 -25.89 -18.54
CA LEU A 255 -9.67 -24.96 -19.15
C LEU A 255 -10.38 -23.63 -19.44
N CYS A 256 -9.68 -22.51 -19.22
CA CYS A 256 -10.09 -21.22 -19.77
C CYS A 256 -10.17 -21.35 -21.31
N GLN A 257 -11.32 -21.03 -21.91
CA GLN A 257 -11.53 -21.10 -23.36
C GLN A 257 -11.30 -19.77 -24.04
#